data_AF-G0P8N6-F1
#
_entry.id   AF-G0P8N6-F1
#
_cell.length_a   1.000
_cell.length_b   1.000
_cell.length_c   1.000
_cell.angle_alpha   90.00
_cell.angle_beta   90.00
_cell.angle_gamma   90.00
#
_symmetry.space_group_name_H-M   'P 1'
#
loop_
_entity.id
_entity.type
_entity.pdbx_description
1 polymer ?
#
loop_
_entity_poly.entity_id
_entity_poly.type
_entity_poly.pdbx_seq_one_letter_code
_entity_poly.pdbx_strand_id
1 'polypeptide(L)'
;MLKHWRVLARSFATASEEAAPKVDVSYLRPRHRIIAAGGMPPIQFDSERERTSRRERFGKYGLASGVPVEELFPTAEEIEEEQALGLYREFNDVKKEYMELQQKKKAAEEARLTELEKNLKKYPAALAKYEASLVKQEREKDDKELALEKRIREIQEYFGYWMDPKDPRFEVMLQQKEAEEKKAAKMAKREEIQKKRYAENVQG
;
A
#
# COMPACT_ATOMS: atom_id res chain seq x y z
N MET A 1 -59.75 -68.37 -75.64
CA MET A 1 -59.92 -66.98 -75.16
C MET A 1 -59.09 -66.81 -73.90
N LEU A 2 -57.86 -66.29 -74.02
CA LEU A 2 -57.03 -65.90 -72.88
C LEU A 2 -56.77 -64.40 -73.00
N LYS A 3 -57.31 -63.62 -72.06
CA LYS A 3 -56.94 -62.22 -71.83
C LYS A 3 -56.57 -62.13 -70.36
N HIS A 4 -55.66 -61.22 -70.03
CA HIS A 4 -55.06 -60.91 -68.72
C HIS A 4 -53.66 -61.49 -68.52
N TRP A 5 -52.66 -60.80 -69.09
CA TRP A 5 -51.44 -60.41 -68.38
C TRP A 5 -50.60 -59.43 -69.21
N ARG A 6 -50.91 -58.14 -69.07
CA ARG A 6 -49.96 -57.04 -69.30
C ARG A 6 -50.31 -55.90 -68.36
N VAL A 7 -49.92 -56.04 -67.10
CA VAL A 7 -49.48 -54.90 -66.31
C VAL A 7 -48.07 -55.26 -65.90
N LEU A 8 -47.14 -54.77 -66.73
CA LEU A 8 -45.71 -54.79 -66.47
C LEU A 8 -45.51 -54.11 -65.11
N ALA A 9 -45.27 -54.93 -64.08
CA ALA A 9 -44.63 -54.51 -62.86
C ALA A 9 -43.27 -53.93 -63.24
N ARG A 10 -43.22 -52.61 -63.40
CA ARG A 10 -41.99 -51.84 -63.41
C ARG A 10 -41.54 -51.82 -61.95
N SER A 11 -41.03 -52.96 -61.49
CA SER A 11 -40.26 -53.05 -60.26
C SER A 11 -39.07 -52.13 -60.43
N PHE A 12 -39.14 -50.94 -59.84
CA PHE A 12 -37.98 -50.13 -59.55
C PHE A 12 -37.12 -50.95 -58.58
N ALA A 13 -36.28 -51.82 -59.15
CA ALA A 13 -35.05 -52.21 -58.52
C ALA A 13 -34.19 -50.95 -58.50
N THR A 14 -34.29 -50.14 -57.43
CA THR A 14 -33.16 -49.30 -57.04
C THR A 14 -32.10 -50.26 -56.54
N ALA A 15 -31.37 -50.81 -57.51
CA ALA A 15 -30.08 -51.44 -57.29
C ALA A 15 -29.29 -50.45 -56.45
N SER A 16 -28.99 -50.85 -55.21
CA SER A 16 -27.97 -50.21 -54.40
C SER A 16 -26.72 -50.15 -55.24
N GLU A 17 -26.35 -48.94 -55.69
CA GLU A 17 -24.99 -48.67 -56.13
C GLU A 17 -24.08 -49.06 -54.97
N GLU A 18 -23.48 -50.24 -55.05
CA GLU A 18 -22.29 -50.59 -54.29
C GLU A 18 -21.19 -49.66 -54.77
N ALA A 19 -21.17 -48.46 -54.20
CA ALA A 19 -20.13 -47.48 -54.43
C ALA A 19 -18.78 -48.15 -54.13
N ALA A 20 -17.92 -48.23 -55.13
CA ALA A 20 -16.58 -48.78 -55.01
C ALA A 20 -15.88 -48.24 -53.74
N PRO A 21 -15.06 -49.05 -53.04
CA PRO A 21 -14.42 -48.61 -51.81
C PRO A 21 -13.60 -47.36 -52.10
N LYS A 22 -14.03 -46.21 -51.57
CA LYS A 22 -13.31 -44.95 -51.71
C LYS A 22 -11.94 -45.14 -51.05
N VAL A 23 -10.89 -45.17 -51.88
CA VAL A 23 -9.51 -45.24 -51.40
C VAL A 23 -9.23 -43.98 -50.61
N ASP A 24 -8.86 -44.15 -49.34
CA ASP A 24 -8.55 -43.03 -48.47
C ASP A 24 -7.18 -42.45 -48.81
N VAL A 25 -7.17 -41.23 -49.35
CA VAL A 25 -5.95 -40.48 -49.71
C VAL A 25 -5.51 -39.55 -48.57
N SER A 26 -6.33 -39.36 -47.54
CA SER A 26 -6.12 -38.34 -46.51
C SER A 26 -5.04 -38.71 -45.48
N TYR A 27 -4.64 -39.99 -45.41
CA TYR A 27 -3.79 -40.55 -44.34
C TYR A 27 -4.28 -40.25 -42.91
N LEU A 28 -5.51 -39.74 -42.77
CA LEU A 28 -6.10 -39.43 -41.48
C LEU A 28 -6.56 -40.71 -40.80
N ARG A 29 -6.36 -40.77 -39.48
CA ARG A 29 -6.92 -41.84 -38.66
C ARG A 29 -8.45 -41.90 -38.86
N PRO A 30 -9.08 -43.09 -38.81
CA PRO A 30 -10.53 -43.24 -39.01
C PRO A 30 -11.36 -42.26 -38.18
N ARG A 31 -10.94 -42.03 -36.94
CA ARG A 31 -11.55 -41.03 -36.05
C ARG A 31 -11.49 -39.60 -36.58
N HIS A 32 -10.33 -39.15 -37.06
CA HIS A 32 -10.15 -37.79 -37.58
C HIS A 32 -10.95 -37.58 -38.87
N ARG A 33 -11.13 -38.63 -39.66
CA ARG A 33 -12.02 -38.60 -40.84
C ARG A 33 -13.47 -38.36 -40.46
N ILE A 34 -13.95 -39.04 -39.43
CA ILE A 34 -15.33 -38.85 -38.92
C ILE A 34 -15.52 -37.40 -38.44
N ILE A 35 -14.54 -36.86 -37.71
CA ILE A 35 -14.58 -35.47 -37.23
C ILE A 35 -14.57 -34.48 -38.42
N ALA A 36 -13.71 -34.70 -39.41
CA ALA A 36 -13.63 -33.85 -40.61
C ALA A 36 -14.91 -33.90 -41.46
N ALA A 37 -15.62 -35.03 -41.46
CA ALA A 37 -16.92 -35.17 -42.09
C ALA A 37 -18.08 -34.58 -41.26
N GLY A 38 -17.79 -33.97 -40.11
CA GLY A 38 -18.81 -33.45 -39.17
C GLY A 38 -19.56 -34.54 -38.40
N GLY A 39 -19.11 -35.80 -38.50
CA GLY A 39 -19.69 -36.92 -37.78
C GLY A 39 -19.23 -36.98 -36.33
N MET A 40 -19.91 -37.84 -35.56
CA MET A 40 -19.59 -38.05 -34.15
C MET A 40 -18.51 -39.15 -33.99
N PRO A 41 -17.35 -38.84 -33.40
CA PRO A 41 -16.31 -39.85 -33.19
C PRO A 41 -16.72 -40.86 -32.09
N PRO A 42 -16.37 -42.14 -32.23
CA PRO A 42 -16.62 -43.15 -31.18
C PRO A 42 -15.78 -42.86 -29.94
N ILE A 43 -16.29 -43.26 -28.76
CA ILE A 43 -15.58 -43.13 -27.48
C ILE A 43 -14.45 -44.17 -27.45
N GLN A 44 -13.20 -43.71 -27.38
CA GLN A 44 -12.03 -44.59 -27.40
C GLN A 44 -11.12 -44.43 -26.18
N PHE A 45 -11.00 -43.20 -25.64
CA PHE A 45 -10.12 -42.90 -24.51
C PHE A 45 -10.91 -42.79 -23.21
N ASP A 46 -10.25 -43.07 -22.08
CA ASP A 46 -10.88 -42.99 -20.76
C ASP A 46 -11.27 -41.56 -20.39
N SER A 47 -10.47 -40.57 -20.82
CA SER A 47 -10.80 -39.16 -20.65
C SER A 47 -12.11 -38.75 -21.32
N GLU A 48 -12.56 -39.46 -22.37
CA GLU A 48 -13.85 -39.20 -23.02
C GLU A 48 -15.04 -39.77 -22.26
N ARG A 49 -14.78 -40.67 -21.31
CA ARG A 49 -15.79 -41.22 -20.40
C ARG A 49 -16.01 -40.30 -19.21
N GLU A 50 -15.07 -39.41 -18.92
CA GLU A 50 -15.21 -38.41 -17.86
C GLU A 50 -16.44 -37.52 -18.11
N ARG A 51 -17.04 -37.05 -17.00
CA ARG A 51 -18.27 -36.24 -17.04
C ARG A 51 -18.08 -34.93 -17.82
N THR A 52 -16.91 -34.31 -17.71
CA THR A 52 -16.52 -33.09 -18.45
C THR A 52 -16.58 -33.30 -19.96
N SER A 53 -15.88 -34.31 -20.47
CA SER A 53 -15.88 -34.68 -21.89
C SER A 53 -17.27 -35.06 -22.41
N ARG A 54 -18.10 -35.70 -21.57
CA ARG A 54 -19.49 -36.01 -21.92
C ARG A 54 -20.37 -34.75 -22.02
N ARG A 55 -20.18 -33.77 -21.13
CA ARG A 55 -20.84 -32.44 -21.23
C ARG A 55 -20.46 -31.71 -22.52
N GLU A 56 -19.17 -31.70 -22.87
CA GLU A 56 -18.71 -31.08 -24.12
C GLU A 56 -19.27 -31.78 -25.36
N ARG A 57 -19.31 -33.12 -25.34
CA ARG A 57 -19.87 -33.94 -26.41
C ARG A 57 -21.38 -33.67 -26.59
N PHE A 58 -22.12 -33.56 -25.49
CA PHE A 58 -23.52 -33.15 -25.51
C PHE A 58 -23.70 -31.73 -26.05
N GLY A 59 -22.83 -30.78 -25.68
CA GLY A 59 -22.86 -29.41 -26.22
C GLY A 59 -22.62 -29.34 -27.73
N LYS A 60 -21.78 -30.24 -28.29
CA LYS A 60 -21.44 -30.28 -29.73
C LYS A 60 -22.47 -31.01 -30.58
N TYR A 61 -23.00 -32.13 -30.09
CA TYR A 61 -23.86 -33.03 -30.87
C TYR A 61 -25.31 -33.11 -30.37
N GLY A 62 -25.63 -32.43 -29.26
CA GLY A 62 -26.98 -32.43 -28.65
C GLY A 62 -27.44 -33.83 -28.25
N LEU A 63 -28.74 -34.08 -28.43
CA LEU A 63 -29.36 -35.38 -28.12
C LEU A 63 -28.82 -36.55 -28.96
N ALA A 64 -28.27 -36.28 -30.14
CA ALA A 64 -27.63 -37.31 -30.96
C ALA A 64 -26.40 -37.92 -30.28
N SER A 65 -25.88 -37.29 -29.23
CA SER A 65 -24.77 -37.81 -28.45
C SER A 65 -25.08 -39.03 -27.58
N GLY A 66 -26.36 -39.29 -27.31
CA GLY A 66 -26.78 -40.39 -26.43
C GLY A 66 -26.38 -40.22 -24.96
N VAL A 67 -25.88 -39.05 -24.56
CA VAL A 67 -25.55 -38.76 -23.16
C VAL A 67 -26.84 -38.42 -22.40
N PRO A 68 -27.14 -39.09 -21.27
CA PRO A 68 -28.31 -38.77 -20.45
C PRO A 68 -28.16 -37.38 -19.84
N VAL A 69 -29.25 -36.61 -19.85
CA VAL A 69 -29.25 -35.20 -19.39
C VAL A 69 -29.02 -35.10 -17.88
N GLU A 70 -29.46 -36.09 -17.11
CA GLU A 70 -29.34 -36.13 -15.65
C GLU A 70 -27.87 -36.07 -15.19
N GLU A 71 -26.97 -36.76 -15.90
CA GLU A 71 -25.54 -36.78 -15.58
C GLU A 71 -24.81 -35.47 -15.92
N LEU A 72 -25.46 -34.56 -16.65
CA LEU A 72 -24.89 -33.27 -17.01
C LEU A 72 -24.95 -32.28 -15.86
N PHE A 73 -25.89 -32.43 -14.93
CA PHE A 73 -25.99 -31.55 -13.77
C PHE A 73 -25.04 -31.98 -12.64
N PRO A 74 -24.64 -31.06 -11.75
CA PRO A 74 -23.92 -31.44 -10.54
C PRO A 74 -24.80 -32.30 -9.63
N THR A 75 -24.18 -33.15 -8.84
CA THR A 75 -24.88 -33.95 -7.83
C THR A 75 -25.21 -33.09 -6.60
N ALA A 76 -26.15 -33.53 -5.77
CA ALA A 76 -26.48 -32.82 -4.53
C ALA A 76 -25.25 -32.66 -3.61
N GLU A 77 -24.42 -33.71 -3.53
CA GLU A 77 -23.16 -33.70 -2.77
C GLU A 77 -22.19 -32.62 -3.28
N GLU A 78 -22.01 -32.49 -4.59
CA GLU A 78 -21.14 -31.47 -5.18
C GLU A 78 -21.67 -30.05 -4.91
N ILE A 79 -22.99 -29.86 -4.93
CA ILE A 79 -23.61 -28.57 -4.60
C ILE A 79 -23.36 -28.22 -3.13
N GLU A 80 -23.50 -29.18 -2.22
CA GLU A 80 -23.22 -28.99 -0.79
C GLU A 80 -21.74 -28.68 -0.53
N GLU A 81 -20.83 -29.36 -1.22
CA GLU A 81 -19.39 -29.08 -1.16
C GLU A 81 -19.08 -27.67 -1.66
N GLU A 82 -19.63 -27.26 -2.81
CA GLU A 82 -19.45 -25.90 -3.34
C GLU A 82 -19.98 -24.82 -2.39
N GLN A 83 -21.12 -25.07 -1.74
CA GLN A 83 -21.68 -24.17 -0.73
C GLN A 83 -20.82 -24.13 0.54
N ALA A 84 -20.28 -25.27 0.98
CA ALA A 84 -19.41 -25.38 2.15
C ALA A 84 -18.07 -24.66 1.95
N LEU A 85 -17.55 -24.56 0.72
CA LEU A 85 -16.36 -23.78 0.42
C LEU A 85 -16.51 -22.28 0.75
N GLY A 86 -17.75 -21.77 0.79
CA GLY A 86 -18.04 -20.42 1.27
C GLY A 86 -17.33 -19.30 0.50
N LEU A 87 -17.04 -19.53 -0.79
CA LEU A 87 -16.32 -18.56 -1.65
C LEU A 87 -17.11 -17.26 -1.84
N TYR A 88 -18.43 -17.37 -1.82
CA TYR A 88 -19.35 -16.25 -2.00
C TYR A 88 -19.99 -15.86 -0.68
N ARG A 89 -20.22 -14.55 -0.52
CA ARG A 89 -20.91 -13.97 0.63
C ARG A 89 -22.18 -13.28 0.18
N GLU A 90 -23.14 -13.25 1.08
CA GLU A 90 -24.38 -12.52 0.86
C GLU A 90 -24.12 -11.02 0.69
N PHE A 91 -24.66 -10.45 -0.38
CA PHE A 91 -24.43 -9.05 -0.73
C PHE A 91 -24.87 -8.09 0.39
N ASN A 92 -25.97 -8.42 1.07
CA ASN A 92 -26.53 -7.58 2.13
C ASN A 92 -25.58 -7.44 3.32
N ASP A 93 -24.84 -8.50 3.66
CA ASP A 93 -23.93 -8.49 4.80
C ASP A 93 -22.67 -7.70 4.48
N VAL A 94 -22.09 -7.93 3.29
CA VAL A 94 -20.97 -7.13 2.78
C VAL A 94 -21.32 -5.65 2.70
N LYS A 95 -22.56 -5.33 2.28
CA LYS A 95 -23.04 -3.95 2.23
C LYS A 95 -23.10 -3.31 3.61
N LYS A 96 -23.60 -4.02 4.64
CA LYS A 96 -23.63 -3.51 6.02
C LYS A 96 -22.23 -3.25 6.54
N GLU A 97 -21.33 -4.22 6.42
CA GLU A 97 -19.92 -4.09 6.83
C GLU A 97 -19.26 -2.87 6.15
N TYR A 98 -19.48 -2.71 4.85
CA TYR A 98 -18.95 -1.57 4.10
C TYR A 98 -19.48 -0.23 4.62
N MET A 99 -20.78 -0.13 4.90
CA MET A 99 -21.38 1.10 5.44
C MET A 99 -20.82 1.45 6.82
N GLU A 100 -20.62 0.47 7.70
CA GLU A 100 -19.99 0.68 9.00
C GLU A 100 -18.53 1.15 8.87
N LEU A 101 -17.76 0.54 7.97
CA LEU A 101 -16.39 0.97 7.68
C LEU A 101 -16.34 2.42 7.17
N GLN A 102 -17.28 2.80 6.31
CA GLN A 102 -17.36 4.17 5.79
C GLN A 102 -17.73 5.17 6.89
N GLN A 103 -18.65 4.82 7.79
CA GLN A 103 -18.98 5.67 8.93
C GLN A 103 -17.78 5.87 9.86
N LYS A 104 -17.02 4.81 10.16
CA LYS A 104 -15.80 4.88 10.98
C LYS A 104 -14.73 5.77 10.34
N LYS A 105 -14.54 5.67 9.03
CA LYS A 105 -13.60 6.52 8.29
C LYS A 105 -14.00 8.00 8.37
N LYS A 106 -15.27 8.31 8.12
CA LYS A 106 -15.78 9.68 8.22
C LYS A 106 -15.62 10.26 9.63
N ALA A 107 -15.97 9.50 10.66
CA ALA A 107 -15.80 9.94 12.05
C ALA A 107 -14.33 10.20 12.40
N ALA A 108 -13.39 9.37 11.90
CA ALA A 108 -11.96 9.57 12.12
C ALA A 108 -11.42 10.81 11.37
N GLU A 109 -11.88 11.05 10.15
CA GLU A 109 -11.55 12.25 9.38
C GLU A 109 -12.08 13.52 10.05
N GLU A 110 -13.33 13.50 10.50
CA GLU A 110 -13.94 14.59 11.25
C GLU A 110 -13.17 14.88 12.55
N ALA A 111 -12.83 13.84 13.33
CA ALA A 111 -12.02 14.00 14.53
C ALA A 111 -10.67 14.66 14.21
N ARG A 112 -9.96 14.17 13.18
CA ARG A 112 -8.68 14.75 12.73
C ARG A 112 -8.83 16.21 12.31
N LEU A 113 -9.88 16.55 11.57
CA LEU A 113 -10.14 17.92 11.15
C LEU A 113 -10.38 18.84 12.36
N THR A 114 -11.17 18.39 13.34
CA THR A 114 -11.41 19.19 14.57
C THR A 114 -10.14 19.40 15.39
N GLU A 115 -9.23 18.43 15.44
CA GLU A 115 -7.93 18.58 16.08
C GLU A 115 -7.03 19.56 15.34
N LEU A 116 -6.99 19.47 14.00
CA LEU A 116 -6.25 20.42 13.16
C LEU A 116 -6.77 21.83 13.35
N GLU A 117 -8.08 22.05 13.37
CA GLU A 117 -8.68 23.36 13.63
C GLU A 117 -8.29 23.92 15.00
N LYS A 118 -8.28 23.09 16.05
CA LYS A 118 -7.81 23.50 17.38
C LYS A 118 -6.33 23.88 17.37
N ASN A 119 -5.51 23.13 16.64
CA ASN A 119 -4.08 23.40 16.52
C ASN A 119 -3.81 24.67 15.71
N LEU A 120 -4.54 24.90 14.61
CA LEU A 120 -4.46 26.11 13.81
C LEU A 120 -4.83 27.36 14.63
N LYS A 121 -5.86 27.28 15.48
CA LYS A 121 -6.22 28.37 16.41
C LYS A 121 -5.09 28.69 17.40
N LYS A 122 -4.32 27.69 17.83
CA LYS A 122 -3.17 27.86 18.75
C LYS A 122 -1.88 28.26 18.04
N TYR A 123 -1.78 28.00 16.75
CA TYR A 123 -0.59 28.27 15.93
C TYR A 123 -0.06 29.70 16.01
N PRO A 124 -0.86 30.78 15.85
CA PRO A 124 -0.33 32.14 15.87
C PRO A 124 0.33 32.50 17.22
N ALA A 125 -0.25 32.03 18.33
CA ALA A 125 0.32 32.25 19.66
C ALA A 125 1.62 31.45 19.87
N ALA A 126 1.73 30.25 19.30
CA ALA A 126 2.96 29.46 19.33
C ALA A 126 4.06 30.08 18.48
N LEU A 127 3.72 30.59 17.29
CA LEU A 127 4.64 31.26 16.38
C LEU A 127 5.21 32.54 17.02
N ALA A 128 4.37 33.38 17.62
CA ALA A 128 4.84 34.58 18.32
C ALA A 128 5.81 34.27 19.47
N LYS A 129 5.57 33.17 20.21
CA LYS A 129 6.50 32.72 21.26
C LYS A 129 7.84 32.24 20.69
N TYR A 130 7.80 31.55 19.56
CA TYR A 130 9.00 31.06 18.89
C TYR A 130 9.84 32.21 18.33
N GLU A 131 9.23 33.17 17.64
CA GLU A 131 9.90 34.38 17.15
C GLU A 131 10.52 35.18 18.30
N ALA A 132 9.79 35.35 19.40
CA ALA A 132 10.33 36.00 20.59
C ALA A 132 11.52 35.24 21.20
N SER A 133 11.56 33.91 21.08
CA SER A 133 12.70 33.10 21.52
C SER A 133 13.90 33.24 20.59
N LEU A 134 13.69 33.33 19.28
CA LEU A 134 14.76 33.56 18.30
C LEU A 134 15.43 34.91 18.54
N VAL A 135 14.64 35.98 18.70
CA VAL A 135 15.16 37.32 18.99
C VAL A 135 15.98 37.34 20.28
N LYS A 136 15.58 36.58 21.31
CA LYS A 136 16.38 36.44 22.54
C LYS A 136 17.68 35.69 22.29
N GLN A 137 17.64 34.60 21.53
CA GLN A 137 18.84 33.83 21.20
C GLN A 137 19.83 34.62 20.36
N GLU A 138 19.35 35.42 19.40
CA GLU A 138 20.19 36.32 18.60
C GLU A 138 20.85 37.37 19.50
N ARG A 139 20.07 38.08 20.34
CA ARG A 139 20.62 39.04 21.29
C ARG A 139 21.65 38.43 22.24
N GLU A 140 21.38 37.22 22.76
CA GLU A 140 22.33 36.53 23.63
C GLU A 140 23.60 36.10 22.90
N LYS A 141 23.54 35.80 21.59
CA LYS A 141 24.72 35.51 20.77
C LYS A 141 25.49 36.79 20.51
N ASP A 142 24.81 37.87 20.12
CA ASP A 142 25.42 39.18 19.89
C ASP A 142 26.12 39.68 21.17
N ASP A 143 25.48 39.57 22.33
CA ASP A 143 26.07 39.96 23.62
C ASP A 143 27.30 39.10 23.98
N LYS A 144 27.27 37.80 23.68
CA LYS A 144 28.41 36.89 23.89
C LYS A 144 29.55 37.18 22.92
N GLU A 145 29.25 37.45 21.65
CA GLU A 145 30.23 37.82 20.64
C GLU A 145 30.88 39.16 20.98
N LEU A 146 30.09 40.18 21.35
CA LEU A 146 30.59 41.46 21.83
C LEU A 146 31.44 41.32 23.11
N ALA A 147 31.05 40.44 24.04
CA ALA A 147 31.85 40.16 25.24
C ALA A 147 33.17 39.45 24.90
N LEU A 148 33.15 38.51 23.96
CA LEU A 148 34.35 37.81 23.48
C LEU A 148 35.28 38.76 22.73
N GLU A 149 34.76 39.62 21.86
CA GLU A 149 35.55 40.63 21.15
C GLU A 149 36.21 41.62 22.11
N LYS A 150 35.49 42.10 23.13
CA LYS A 150 36.07 42.98 24.16
C LYS A 150 37.22 42.28 24.88
N ARG A 151 37.03 41.04 25.30
CA ARG A 151 38.07 40.23 25.97
C ARG A 151 39.28 39.98 25.07
N ILE A 152 39.05 39.71 23.78
CA ILE A 152 40.13 39.52 22.81
C ILE A 152 40.94 40.81 22.64
N ARG A 153 40.28 41.98 22.52
CA ARG A 153 40.96 43.28 22.40
C ARG A 153 41.79 43.62 23.64
N GLU A 154 41.24 43.40 24.83
CA GLU A 154 41.96 43.63 26.10
C GLU A 154 43.22 42.75 26.22
N ILE A 155 43.13 41.48 25.81
CA ILE A 155 44.29 40.57 25.79
C ILE A 155 45.30 40.99 24.73
N GLN A 156 44.85 41.43 23.55
CA GLN A 156 45.71 41.96 22.50
C GLN A 156 46.44 43.25 22.91
N GLU A 157 45.77 44.16 23.61
CA GLU A 157 46.37 45.37 24.18
C GLU A 157 47.44 45.04 25.23
N TYR A 158 47.21 43.99 26.04
CA TYR A 158 48.18 43.53 27.03
C TYR A 158 49.45 42.95 26.39
N PHE A 159 49.32 42.19 25.30
CA PHE A 159 50.45 41.54 24.63
C PHE A 159 51.14 42.41 23.57
N GLY A 160 50.44 43.37 22.96
CA GLY A 160 50.97 44.28 21.94
C GLY A 160 51.11 43.68 20.54
N TYR A 161 50.62 42.46 20.30
CA TYR A 161 50.58 41.80 19.00
C TYR A 161 49.32 40.92 18.86
N TRP A 162 48.92 40.64 17.62
CA TRP A 162 47.74 39.83 17.32
C TRP A 162 47.99 38.35 17.67
N MET A 163 47.13 37.79 18.53
CA MET A 163 47.19 36.42 19.02
C MET A 163 45.92 35.67 18.65
N ASP A 164 46.07 34.40 18.25
CA ASP A 164 44.95 33.52 17.93
C ASP A 164 44.18 33.11 19.20
N PRO A 165 42.84 33.19 19.23
CA PRO A 165 42.02 32.75 20.37
C PRO A 165 42.13 31.27 20.73
N LYS A 166 42.77 30.45 19.88
CA LYS A 166 43.00 29.01 20.07
C LYS A 166 44.38 28.69 20.65
N ASP A 167 45.23 29.70 20.89
CA ASP A 167 46.55 29.50 21.49
C ASP A 167 46.40 29.18 22.99
N PRO A 168 47.06 28.13 23.53
CA PRO A 168 47.05 27.82 24.95
C PRO A 168 47.47 28.99 25.86
N ARG A 169 48.28 29.95 25.37
CA ARG A 169 48.66 31.16 26.12
C ARG A 169 47.47 32.10 26.33
N PHE A 170 46.56 32.19 25.35
CA PHE A 170 45.34 32.99 25.45
C PHE A 170 44.43 32.43 26.54
N GLU A 171 44.29 31.11 26.60
CA GLU A 171 43.46 30.42 27.61
C GLU A 171 43.95 30.65 29.03
N VAL A 172 45.27 30.57 29.26
CA VAL A 172 45.87 30.82 30.59
C VAL A 172 45.63 32.27 31.04
N MET A 173 45.77 33.25 30.15
CA MET A 173 45.53 34.65 30.49
C MET A 173 44.07 34.98 30.72
N LEU A 174 43.17 34.38 29.93
CA LEU A 174 41.72 34.50 30.14
C LEU A 174 41.35 33.99 31.54
N GLN A 175 41.88 32.85 31.96
CA GLN A 175 41.64 32.28 33.29
C GLN A 175 42.20 33.16 34.42
N GLN A 176 43.38 33.75 34.24
CA GLN A 176 43.95 34.69 35.22
C GLN A 176 43.09 35.95 35.37
N LYS A 177 42.62 36.52 34.25
CA LYS A 177 41.76 37.71 34.24
C LYS A 177 40.39 37.43 34.86
N GLU A 178 39.77 36.30 34.54
CA GLU A 178 38.52 35.90 35.20
C GLU A 178 38.69 35.70 36.71
N ALA A 179 39.85 35.21 37.17
CA ALA A 179 40.13 35.06 38.58
C ALA A 179 40.35 36.42 39.28
N GLU A 180 40.99 37.38 38.61
CA GLU A 180 41.16 38.76 39.08
C GLU A 180 39.80 39.48 39.18
N GLU A 181 38.95 39.40 38.16
CA GLU A 181 37.60 39.98 38.17
C GLU A 181 36.70 39.35 39.23
N LYS A 182 36.73 38.01 39.39
CA LYS A 182 35.97 37.32 40.45
C LYS A 182 36.44 37.75 41.85
N LYS A 183 37.73 38.04 42.04
CA LYS A 183 38.26 38.57 43.31
C LYS A 183 37.82 40.03 43.51
N ALA A 184 37.93 40.88 42.49
CA ALA A 184 37.51 42.27 42.53
C ALA A 184 36.00 42.41 42.80
N ALA A 185 35.15 41.62 42.14
CA ALA A 185 33.71 41.62 42.37
C ALA A 185 33.33 41.15 43.78
N LYS A 186 34.07 40.19 44.35
CA LYS A 186 33.88 39.77 45.76
C LYS A 186 34.28 40.87 46.73
N MET A 187 35.36 41.61 46.44
CA MET A 187 35.80 42.73 47.27
C MET A 187 34.84 43.92 47.16
N ALA A 188 34.40 44.29 45.97
CA ALA A 188 33.40 45.34 45.75
C ALA A 188 32.07 45.01 46.44
N LYS A 189 31.58 43.75 46.35
CA LYS A 189 30.39 43.32 47.11
C LYS A 189 30.58 43.43 48.62
N ARG A 190 31.78 43.10 49.13
CA ARG A 190 32.10 43.27 50.56
C ARG A 190 32.14 44.73 50.96
N GLU A 191 32.69 45.60 50.13
CA GLU A 191 32.72 47.05 50.36
C GLU A 191 31.34 47.69 50.29
N GLU A 192 30.47 47.28 49.37
CA GLU A 192 29.06 47.74 49.31
C GLU A 192 28.28 47.31 50.55
N ILE A 193 28.48 46.06 51.01
CA ILE A 193 27.89 45.58 52.26
C ILE A 193 28.44 46.37 53.46
N GLN A 194 29.74 46.68 53.48
CA GLN A 194 30.34 47.48 54.54
C GLN A 194 29.88 48.94 54.51
N LYS A 195 29.73 49.56 53.33
CA LYS A 195 29.19 50.92 53.17
C LYS A 195 27.73 51.01 53.61
N LYS A 196 26.91 50.00 53.29
CA LYS A 196 25.52 49.89 53.79
C LYS A 196 25.48 49.75 55.31
N ARG A 197 26.35 48.91 55.89
CA ARG A 197 26.49 48.76 57.36
C ARG A 197 27.00 50.02 58.05
N TYR A 198 27.94 50.77 57.44
CA TYR A 198 28.42 52.04 57.97
C TYR A 198 27.35 53.14 57.88
N ALA A 199 26.55 53.17 56.81
CA ALA A 199 25.45 54.13 56.68
C ALA A 199 24.33 53.87 57.70
N GLU A 200 24.02 52.60 58.00
CA GLU A 200 23.07 52.22 59.07
C GLU A 200 23.59 52.60 60.48
N ASN A 201 24.91 52.50 60.73
CA ASN A 201 25.50 52.83 62.04
C ASN A 201 25.76 54.33 62.28
N VAL A 202 25.71 55.18 61.25
CA VAL A 202 25.92 56.65 61.36
C VAL A 202 24.58 57.41 61.49
N GLN A 203 23.45 56.76 61.20
CA GLN A 203 22.11 57.35 61.31
C GLN A 203 21.34 56.95 62.60
N GLY A 204 21.96 56.19 63.51
CA GLY A 204 21.44 55.88 64.86
C GLY A 204 22.29 56.50 65.95
#